data_AF-C7LFW3-F1
#
_entry.id   AF-C7LFW3-F1
#
_cell.length_a   1.000
_cell.length_b   1.000
_cell.length_c   1.000
_cell.angle_alpha   90.00
_cell.angle_beta   90.00
_cell.angle_gamma   90.00
#
_symmetry.space_group_name_H-M   'P 1'
#
loop_
_entity.id
_entity.type
_entity.pdbx_description
1 polymer ?
#
loop_
_entity_poly.entity_id
_entity_poly.type
_entity_poly.pdbx_seq_one_letter_code
_entity_poly.pdbx_strand_id
1 'polypeptide(L)'
;MYVRVDFVIRTCILSYITLMYTQRHPDMKTILYARVSTEDQNAAHQRTQAEAAGFVIDEVVTDQGVSGVSVPMKERPEGKRLFDMLRKGDTLVVRWVDRLGRNYRDVTDTIQHFMRQGVIIRTVINNMTFDGSTQDPMQQAVRDALIAFMSATAQAQAEATKEAQKAGIAAAKADKDRGAYLGRKPSYDRKQLNAVQDMLAMGAGTSEIAKATGLTRQTVIRIGKDPVKTDQTLKQWEPQGYDMQRNGEV
;
A
#
# COMPACT_ATOMS: atom_id res chain seq x y z
N MET A 1 -50.32 5.82 44.09
CA MET A 1 -48.87 6.02 44.34
C MET A 1 -47.98 5.51 43.20
N TYR A 2 -48.36 4.44 42.48
CA TYR A 2 -47.59 3.84 41.38
C TYR A 2 -47.39 4.74 40.14
N VAL A 3 -48.42 5.47 39.69
CA VAL A 3 -48.38 6.27 38.44
C VAL A 3 -47.33 7.41 38.48
N ARG A 4 -47.00 7.92 39.67
CA ARG A 4 -45.99 8.98 39.85
C ARG A 4 -44.56 8.46 39.71
N VAL A 5 -44.31 7.18 40.02
CA VAL A 5 -42.96 6.60 39.96
C VAL A 5 -42.58 6.31 38.50
N ASP A 6 -43.51 5.77 37.70
CA ASP A 6 -43.28 5.54 36.27
C ASP A 6 -43.02 6.83 35.48
N PHE A 7 -43.74 7.92 35.82
CA PHE A 7 -43.53 9.21 35.17
C PHE A 7 -42.12 9.76 35.48
N VAL A 8 -41.66 9.68 36.72
CA VAL A 8 -40.32 10.14 37.12
C VAL A 8 -39.23 9.29 36.46
N ILE A 9 -39.40 7.96 36.41
CA ILE A 9 -38.43 7.06 35.76
C ILE A 9 -38.35 7.33 34.26
N ARG A 10 -39.50 7.47 33.56
CA ARG A 10 -39.53 7.79 32.13
C ARG A 10 -38.89 9.14 31.84
N THR A 11 -39.16 10.16 32.67
CA THR A 11 -38.63 11.51 32.48
C THR A 11 -37.12 11.56 32.79
N CYS A 12 -36.64 10.80 33.78
CA CYS A 12 -35.20 10.65 34.05
C CYS A 12 -34.47 9.89 32.93
N ILE A 13 -35.05 8.82 32.39
CA ILE A 13 -34.45 8.08 31.28
C ILE A 13 -34.44 8.94 30.00
N LEU A 14 -35.53 9.62 29.69
CA LEU A 14 -35.61 10.55 28.55
C LEU A 14 -34.66 11.73 28.74
N SER A 15 -34.53 12.29 29.95
CA SER A 15 -33.58 13.35 30.23
C SER A 15 -32.14 12.86 30.15
N TYR A 16 -31.83 11.65 30.61
CA TYR A 16 -30.50 11.05 30.50
C TYR A 16 -30.15 10.72 29.05
N ILE A 17 -31.07 10.17 28.27
CA ILE A 17 -30.91 9.95 26.83
C ILE A 17 -30.74 11.27 26.10
N THR A 18 -31.51 12.31 26.45
CA THR A 18 -31.40 13.66 25.87
C THR A 18 -30.08 14.33 26.27
N LEU A 19 -29.64 14.19 27.52
CA LEU A 19 -28.36 14.73 28.01
C LEU A 19 -27.16 14.02 27.37
N MET A 20 -27.26 12.70 27.14
CA MET A 20 -26.29 11.93 26.36
C MET A 20 -26.28 12.33 24.88
N TYR A 21 -27.44 12.67 24.29
CA TYR A 21 -27.53 13.18 22.92
C TYR A 21 -27.02 14.63 22.77
N THR A 22 -27.10 15.44 23.83
CA THR A 22 -26.79 16.88 23.83
C THR A 22 -25.29 17.17 24.05
N GLN A 23 -24.44 16.15 24.27
CA GLN A 23 -22.97 16.29 24.29
C GLN A 23 -22.32 16.12 22.91
N ARG A 24 -23.08 16.13 21.80
CA ARG A 24 -22.48 16.23 20.48
C ARG A 24 -22.03 17.66 20.25
N HIS A 25 -20.71 17.90 20.29
CA HIS A 25 -20.16 19.13 19.74
C HIS A 25 -20.60 19.24 18.26
N PRO A 26 -21.23 20.34 17.84
CA PRO A 26 -21.82 20.47 16.51
C PRO A 26 -20.81 20.36 15.34
N ASP A 27 -19.51 20.29 15.64
CA ASP A 27 -18.42 20.24 14.66
C ASP A 27 -17.76 18.85 14.50
N MET A 28 -18.09 17.86 15.35
CA MET A 28 -17.45 16.52 15.30
C MET A 28 -18.27 15.55 14.47
N LYS A 29 -17.68 15.02 13.39
CA LYS A 29 -18.33 14.08 12.48
C LYS A 29 -17.93 12.65 12.76
N THR A 30 -18.89 11.75 12.64
CA THR A 30 -18.67 10.30 12.62
C THR A 30 -18.76 9.79 11.20
N ILE A 31 -17.63 9.40 10.63
CA ILE A 31 -17.53 8.94 9.24
C ILE A 31 -17.30 7.43 9.22
N LEU A 32 -18.16 6.68 8.53
CA LEU A 32 -17.98 5.26 8.27
C LEU A 32 -17.20 5.05 6.97
N TYR A 33 -16.08 4.34 7.05
CA TYR A 33 -15.36 3.88 5.86
C TYR A 33 -15.65 2.40 5.58
N ALA A 34 -16.28 2.13 4.44
CA ALA A 34 -16.72 0.81 4.01
C ALA A 34 -15.97 0.38 2.74
N ARG A 35 -15.32 -0.79 2.77
CA ARG A 35 -14.68 -1.37 1.59
C ARG A 35 -15.57 -2.46 1.00
N VAL A 36 -15.97 -2.32 -0.26
CA VAL A 36 -16.91 -3.25 -0.96
C VAL A 36 -16.33 -3.66 -2.32
N SER A 37 -16.82 -4.77 -2.89
CA SER A 37 -16.39 -5.26 -4.21
C SER A 37 -17.45 -5.11 -5.30
N THR A 38 -18.69 -4.78 -4.91
CA THR A 38 -19.87 -4.52 -5.76
C THR A 38 -20.80 -3.60 -4.97
N GLU A 39 -21.42 -2.63 -5.65
CA GLU A 39 -22.02 -1.42 -5.04
C GLU A 39 -23.41 -1.64 -4.38
N ASP A 40 -23.71 -0.77 -3.41
CA ASP A 40 -24.89 -0.62 -2.54
C ASP A 40 -25.17 -1.67 -1.43
N GLN A 41 -25.42 -2.94 -1.74
CA GLN A 41 -25.93 -3.86 -0.70
C GLN A 41 -24.93 -4.08 0.45
N ASN A 42 -23.63 -4.08 0.14
CA ASN A 42 -22.59 -4.35 1.14
C ASN A 42 -22.25 -3.10 1.98
N ALA A 43 -22.41 -1.90 1.43
CA ALA A 43 -22.19 -0.65 2.18
C ALA A 43 -23.36 -0.39 3.15
N ALA A 44 -24.60 -0.58 2.67
CA ALA A 44 -25.79 -0.48 3.50
C ALA A 44 -25.74 -1.48 4.67
N HIS A 45 -25.34 -2.73 4.40
CA HIS A 45 -25.19 -3.73 5.46
C HIS A 45 -24.13 -3.35 6.51
N GLN A 46 -22.97 -2.83 6.08
CA GLN A 46 -21.93 -2.35 7.00
C GLN A 46 -22.41 -1.16 7.85
N ARG A 47 -23.19 -0.26 7.25
CA ARG A 47 -23.83 0.85 7.98
C ARG A 47 -24.81 0.33 9.03
N THR A 48 -25.72 -0.56 8.66
CA THR A 48 -26.68 -1.15 9.62
C THR A 48 -25.96 -1.87 10.77
N GLN A 49 -24.86 -2.58 10.49
CA GLN A 49 -24.05 -3.20 11.54
C GLN A 49 -23.41 -2.17 12.48
N ALA A 50 -22.91 -1.05 11.95
CA ALA A 50 -22.36 0.02 12.77
C ALA A 50 -23.45 0.69 13.62
N GLU A 51 -24.61 0.99 13.03
CA GLU A 51 -25.75 1.57 13.77
C GLU A 51 -26.26 0.61 14.86
N ALA A 52 -26.33 -0.70 14.58
CA ALA A 52 -26.67 -1.72 15.57
C ALA A 52 -25.64 -1.83 16.70
N ALA A 53 -24.37 -1.52 16.42
CA ALA A 53 -23.32 -1.41 17.44
C ALA A 53 -23.34 -0.08 18.21
N GLY A 54 -24.32 0.80 17.95
CA GLY A 54 -24.54 2.05 18.68
C GLY A 54 -23.81 3.26 18.10
N PHE A 55 -23.27 3.16 16.89
CA PHE A 55 -22.66 4.31 16.21
C PHE A 55 -23.73 5.14 15.50
N VAL A 56 -23.69 6.46 15.66
CA VAL A 56 -24.52 7.37 14.86
C VAL A 56 -23.66 7.91 13.72
N ILE A 57 -23.89 7.42 12.50
CA ILE A 57 -23.06 7.72 11.34
C ILE A 57 -23.56 8.97 10.62
N ASP A 58 -22.69 9.97 10.47
CA ASP A 58 -22.98 11.24 9.81
C ASP A 58 -22.70 11.17 8.30
N GLU A 59 -21.63 10.47 7.90
CA GLU A 59 -21.28 10.28 6.49
C GLU A 59 -20.69 8.88 6.23
N VAL A 60 -20.89 8.33 5.03
CA VAL A 60 -20.32 7.04 4.60
C VAL A 60 -19.41 7.27 3.39
N VAL A 61 -18.16 6.80 3.50
CA VAL A 61 -17.19 6.77 2.40
C VAL A 61 -17.04 5.31 1.95
N THR A 62 -17.38 5.02 0.69
CA THR A 62 -17.38 3.67 0.14
C THR A 62 -16.22 3.50 -0.84
N ASP A 63 -15.28 2.62 -0.53
CA ASP A 63 -14.12 2.31 -1.39
C ASP A 63 -14.34 0.95 -2.06
N GLN A 64 -14.40 0.92 -3.40
CA GLN A 64 -14.47 -0.30 -4.20
C GLN A 64 -13.18 -1.14 -4.14
N GLY A 65 -12.11 -0.56 -3.59
CA GLY A 65 -10.77 -1.09 -3.62
C GLY A 65 -10.14 -1.00 -5.01
N VAL A 66 -8.83 -0.84 -5.06
CA VAL A 66 -8.07 -0.98 -6.30
C VAL A 66 -7.65 -2.44 -6.47
N SER A 67 -7.91 -3.03 -7.64
CA SER A 67 -7.49 -4.41 -7.96
C SER A 67 -6.01 -4.46 -8.35
N GLY A 68 -5.31 -5.53 -7.95
CA GLY A 68 -4.01 -5.92 -8.52
C GLY A 68 -2.76 -5.21 -7.97
N VAL A 69 -2.89 -4.02 -7.37
CA VAL A 69 -1.73 -3.30 -6.79
C VAL A 69 -2.02 -2.92 -5.34
N SER A 70 -1.04 -3.12 -4.46
CA SER A 70 -1.08 -2.67 -3.05
C SER A 70 -0.99 -1.13 -3.02
N VAL A 71 -2.04 -0.45 -3.47
CA VAL A 71 -2.13 1.01 -3.45
C VAL A 71 -2.38 1.45 -2.00
N PRO A 72 -1.49 2.26 -1.40
CA PRO A 72 -1.68 2.81 -0.06
C PRO A 72 -3.02 3.51 0.08
N MET A 73 -3.62 3.49 1.27
CA MET A 73 -4.94 4.10 1.48
C MET A 73 -4.99 5.56 1.02
N LYS A 74 -3.98 6.35 1.39
CA LYS A 74 -3.82 7.77 1.02
C LYS A 74 -3.72 8.03 -0.49
N GLU A 75 -3.49 7.01 -1.30
CA GLU A 75 -3.34 7.14 -2.76
C GLU A 75 -4.61 6.76 -3.52
N ARG A 76 -5.56 6.08 -2.86
CA ARG A 76 -6.85 5.72 -3.44
C ARG A 76 -7.76 6.95 -3.52
N PRO A 77 -8.65 7.05 -4.52
CA PRO A 77 -9.57 8.19 -4.65
C PRO A 77 -10.38 8.43 -3.37
N GLU A 78 -11.05 7.40 -2.87
CA GLU A 78 -11.90 7.47 -1.67
C GLU A 78 -11.08 7.58 -0.38
N GLY A 79 -9.87 7.03 -0.37
CA GLY A 79 -8.93 7.22 0.72
C GLY A 79 -8.45 8.67 0.81
N LYS A 80 -8.07 9.31 -0.30
CA LYS A 80 -7.73 10.74 -0.34
C LYS A 80 -8.88 11.59 0.16
N ARG A 81 -10.09 11.33 -0.35
CA ARG A 81 -11.31 12.01 0.11
C ARG A 81 -11.48 11.85 1.63
N LEU A 82 -11.29 10.66 2.18
CA LEU A 82 -11.37 10.44 3.63
C LEU A 82 -10.32 11.24 4.42
N PHE A 83 -9.06 11.25 3.95
CA PHE A 83 -7.98 12.05 4.54
C PHE A 83 -8.28 13.56 4.47
N ASP A 84 -8.91 14.01 3.39
CA ASP A 84 -9.30 15.41 3.20
C ASP A 84 -10.54 15.79 4.01
N MET A 85 -11.38 14.83 4.41
CA MET A 85 -12.59 15.09 5.19
C MET A 85 -12.34 15.09 6.70
N LEU A 86 -11.56 14.13 7.20
CA LEU A 86 -11.35 13.95 8.64
C LEU A 86 -10.58 15.12 9.25
N ARG A 87 -11.05 15.57 10.41
CA ARG A 87 -10.47 16.65 11.22
C ARG A 87 -10.28 16.19 12.66
N LYS A 88 -9.49 16.96 13.41
CA LYS A 88 -9.30 16.72 14.85
C LYS A 88 -10.66 16.69 15.55
N GLY A 89 -10.89 15.63 16.35
CA GLY A 89 -12.16 15.40 17.05
C GLY A 89 -13.14 14.51 16.29
N ASP A 90 -12.96 14.31 14.99
CA ASP A 90 -13.80 13.40 14.22
C ASP A 90 -13.56 11.93 14.63
N THR A 91 -14.59 11.11 14.40
CA THR A 91 -14.52 9.67 14.62
C THR A 91 -14.58 8.93 13.28
N LEU A 92 -13.53 8.20 12.96
CA LEU A 92 -13.50 7.26 11.85
C LEU A 92 -13.98 5.88 12.33
N VAL A 93 -15.13 5.44 11.83
CA VAL A 93 -15.66 4.10 12.07
C VAL A 93 -15.25 3.18 10.92
N VAL A 94 -14.70 2.02 11.26
CA VAL A 94 -14.40 0.94 10.31
C VAL A 94 -14.93 -0.38 10.83
N ARG A 95 -15.29 -1.30 9.95
CA ARG A 95 -15.71 -2.64 10.38
C ARG A 95 -14.61 -3.33 11.20
N TRP A 96 -13.39 -3.29 10.67
CA TRP A 96 -12.16 -3.77 11.30
C TRP A 96 -10.94 -3.07 10.67
N VAL A 97 -9.78 -3.16 11.32
CA VAL A 97 -8.56 -2.45 10.88
C VAL A 97 -8.03 -2.94 9.53
N ASP A 98 -8.39 -4.15 9.08
CA ASP A 98 -8.07 -4.69 7.75
C ASP A 98 -8.66 -3.88 6.59
N ARG A 99 -9.60 -2.98 6.89
CA ARG A 99 -10.21 -2.09 5.89
C ARG A 99 -9.32 -0.89 5.59
N LEU A 100 -8.51 -0.43 6.54
CA LEU A 100 -7.62 0.72 6.39
C LEU A 100 -6.43 0.47 5.46
N GLY A 101 -6.17 -0.78 5.05
CA GLY A 101 -5.02 -1.07 4.20
C GLY A 101 -5.05 -2.47 3.60
N ARG A 102 -4.13 -2.73 2.67
CA ARG A 102 -3.94 -4.07 2.07
C ARG A 102 -2.85 -4.88 2.76
N ASN A 103 -1.96 -4.21 3.47
CA ASN A 103 -0.89 -4.82 4.24
C ASN A 103 -0.80 -4.14 5.61
N TYR A 104 -0.18 -4.81 6.58
CA TYR A 104 -0.09 -4.31 7.94
C TYR A 104 0.65 -2.97 8.05
N ARG A 105 1.61 -2.69 7.16
CA ARG A 105 2.32 -1.41 7.16
C ARG A 105 1.38 -0.25 6.83
N ASP A 106 0.60 -0.37 5.76
CA ASP A 106 -0.39 0.62 5.33
C ASP A 106 -1.45 0.86 6.41
N VAL A 107 -1.91 -0.21 7.07
CA VAL A 107 -2.86 -0.10 8.19
C VAL A 107 -2.24 0.63 9.38
N THR A 108 -1.04 0.24 9.82
CA THR A 108 -0.34 0.88 10.94
C THR A 108 -0.07 2.36 10.66
N ASP A 109 0.46 2.68 9.47
CA ASP A 109 0.78 4.05 9.07
C ASP A 109 -0.48 4.94 9.07
N THR A 110 -1.60 4.40 8.60
CA THR A 110 -2.91 5.07 8.59
C THR A 110 -3.44 5.32 10.00
N ILE A 111 -3.42 4.31 10.86
CA ILE A 111 -3.87 4.43 12.26
C ILE A 111 -3.07 5.51 12.98
N GLN A 112 -1.74 5.46 12.87
CA GLN A 112 -0.87 6.43 13.52
C GLN A 112 -1.05 7.84 12.95
N HIS A 113 -1.31 7.97 11.64
CA HIS A 113 -1.57 9.27 11.02
C HIS A 113 -2.80 9.94 11.62
N PHE A 114 -3.94 9.25 11.63
CA PHE A 114 -5.19 9.78 12.16
C PHE A 114 -5.12 10.04 13.67
N MET A 115 -4.48 9.16 14.43
CA MET A 115 -4.24 9.40 15.86
C MET A 115 -3.41 10.67 16.10
N ARG A 116 -2.36 10.93 15.30
CA ARG A 116 -1.56 12.16 15.39
C ARG A 116 -2.36 13.40 15.02
N GLN A 117 -3.30 13.27 14.08
CA GLN A 117 -4.23 14.35 13.72
C GLN A 117 -5.32 14.58 14.79
N GLY A 118 -5.43 13.71 15.80
CA GLY A 118 -6.46 13.76 16.82
C GLY A 118 -7.82 13.26 16.33
N VAL A 119 -7.82 12.40 15.32
CA VAL A 119 -8.99 11.62 14.88
C VAL A 119 -9.06 10.35 15.73
N ILE A 120 -10.26 9.99 16.16
CA ILE A 120 -10.52 8.76 16.91
C ILE A 120 -10.93 7.66 15.93
N ILE A 121 -10.26 6.52 15.94
CA ILE A 121 -10.66 5.38 15.10
C ILE A 121 -11.40 4.36 15.96
N ARG A 122 -12.58 3.92 15.53
CA ARG A 122 -13.36 2.90 16.21
C ARG A 122 -13.69 1.73 15.30
N THR A 123 -13.61 0.51 15.83
CA THR A 123 -13.94 -0.71 15.09
C THR A 123 -15.31 -1.26 15.48
N VAL A 124 -16.06 -1.80 14.51
CA VAL A 124 -17.38 -2.37 14.77
C VAL A 124 -17.28 -3.76 15.44
N ILE A 125 -16.45 -4.66 14.91
CA ILE A 125 -16.47 -6.08 15.32
C ILE A 125 -16.04 -6.30 16.78
N ASN A 126 -15.06 -5.55 17.29
CA ASN A 126 -14.56 -5.72 18.67
C ASN A 126 -14.64 -4.43 19.51
N ASN A 127 -15.39 -3.42 19.05
CA ASN A 127 -15.53 -2.12 19.71
C ASN A 127 -14.20 -1.50 20.19
N MET A 128 -13.14 -1.69 19.40
CA MET A 128 -11.82 -1.18 19.77
C MET A 128 -11.73 0.30 19.42
N THR A 129 -11.05 1.06 20.26
CA THR A 129 -10.87 2.49 20.09
C THR A 129 -9.38 2.82 20.03
N PHE A 130 -8.96 3.47 18.94
CA PHE A 130 -7.63 4.01 18.76
C PHE A 130 -7.73 5.53 18.86
N ASP A 131 -7.52 6.02 20.08
CA ASP A 131 -7.49 7.45 20.39
C ASP A 131 -6.08 7.78 20.91
N GLY A 132 -5.42 8.76 20.28
CA GLY A 132 -4.11 9.25 20.71
C GLY A 132 -4.15 10.11 21.97
N SER A 133 -5.32 10.58 22.38
CA SER A 133 -5.53 11.49 23.51
C SER A 133 -6.13 10.83 24.75
N THR A 134 -6.49 9.54 24.68
CA THR A 134 -7.03 8.80 25.83
C THR A 134 -6.08 8.86 27.02
N GLN A 135 -6.62 9.13 28.21
CA GLN A 135 -5.86 9.20 29.47
C GLN A 135 -5.99 7.91 30.30
N ASP A 136 -6.80 6.95 29.86
CA ASP A 136 -6.95 5.66 30.52
C ASP A 136 -5.70 4.79 30.26
N PRO A 137 -4.89 4.48 31.28
CA PRO A 137 -3.65 3.72 31.09
C PRO A 137 -3.88 2.32 30.50
N MET A 138 -5.02 1.68 30.79
CA MET A 138 -5.35 0.36 30.26
C MET A 138 -5.67 0.44 28.77
N GLN A 139 -6.45 1.44 28.36
CA GLN A 139 -6.75 1.66 26.93
C GLN A 139 -5.50 2.02 26.14
N GLN A 140 -4.61 2.84 26.71
CA GLN A 140 -3.32 3.15 26.11
C GLN A 140 -2.49 1.87 25.90
N ALA A 141 -2.35 1.04 26.93
CA ALA A 141 -1.56 -0.18 26.86
C ALA A 141 -2.10 -1.16 25.80
N VAL A 142 -3.42 -1.37 25.75
CA VAL A 142 -4.06 -2.24 24.76
C VAL A 142 -3.84 -1.71 23.34
N ARG A 143 -4.11 -0.41 23.12
CA ARG A 143 -3.90 0.27 21.84
C ARG A 143 -2.45 0.14 21.35
N ASP A 144 -1.50 0.43 22.22
CA ASP A 144 -0.07 0.43 21.86
C ASP A 144 0.44 -0.99 21.61
N ALA A 145 -0.01 -1.98 22.39
CA ALA A 145 0.32 -3.38 22.16
C ALA A 145 -0.19 -3.87 20.80
N LEU A 146 -1.40 -3.48 20.40
CA LEU A 146 -1.97 -3.84 19.10
C LEU A 146 -1.23 -3.17 17.94
N ILE A 147 -0.92 -1.88 18.06
CA ILE A 147 -0.12 -1.16 17.05
C ILE A 147 1.27 -1.80 16.93
N ALA A 148 1.90 -2.16 18.04
CA ALA A 148 3.19 -2.84 18.06
C ALA A 148 3.11 -4.23 17.40
N PHE A 149 2.09 -5.02 17.73
CA PHE A 149 1.84 -6.32 17.11
C PHE A 149 1.65 -6.21 15.59
N MET A 150 0.84 -5.26 15.14
CA MET A 150 0.61 -5.01 13.71
C MET A 150 1.89 -4.56 13.01
N SER A 151 2.69 -3.70 13.65
CA SER A 151 4.00 -3.26 13.14
C SER A 151 4.99 -4.42 13.02
N ALA A 152 5.08 -5.28 14.03
CA ALA A 152 5.92 -6.47 14.01
C ALA A 152 5.49 -7.44 12.89
N THR A 153 4.18 -7.66 12.75
CA THR A 153 3.62 -8.50 11.67
C THR A 153 3.95 -7.91 10.29
N ALA A 154 3.86 -6.58 10.13
CA ALA A 154 4.23 -5.90 8.89
C ALA A 154 5.70 -6.14 8.52
N GLN A 155 6.60 -6.04 9.50
CA GLN A 155 8.03 -6.27 9.30
C GLN A 155 8.33 -7.73 8.95
N ALA A 156 7.73 -8.68 9.66
CA ALA A 156 7.89 -10.11 9.37
C ALA A 156 7.44 -10.47 7.95
N GLN A 157 6.28 -9.95 7.51
CA GLN A 157 5.78 -10.17 6.16
C GLN A 157 6.69 -9.56 5.08
N ALA A 158 7.26 -8.38 5.35
CA ALA A 158 8.17 -7.72 4.43
C ALA A 158 9.46 -8.53 4.23
N GLU A 159 10.03 -9.07 5.31
CA GLU A 159 11.23 -9.92 5.22
C GLU A 159 10.92 -11.23 4.50
N ALA A 160 9.81 -11.90 4.82
CA ALA A 160 9.38 -13.13 4.14
C ALA A 160 9.20 -12.92 2.62
N THR A 161 8.61 -11.79 2.21
CA THR A 161 8.43 -11.44 0.79
C THR A 161 9.78 -11.25 0.09
N LYS A 162 10.71 -10.57 0.75
CA LYS A 162 12.08 -10.33 0.24
C LYS A 162 12.88 -11.62 0.13
N GLU A 163 12.75 -12.53 1.10
CA GLU A 163 13.36 -13.87 1.04
C GLU A 163 12.79 -14.71 -0.10
N ALA A 164 11.46 -14.73 -0.26
CA ALA A 164 10.80 -15.42 -1.37
C ALA A 164 11.25 -14.86 -2.73
N GLN A 165 11.35 -13.53 -2.85
CA GLN A 165 11.87 -12.89 -4.06
C GLN A 165 13.32 -13.29 -4.35
N LYS A 166 14.18 -13.32 -3.32
CA LYS A 166 15.58 -13.74 -3.45
C LYS A 166 15.67 -15.20 -3.88
N ALA A 167 14.85 -16.09 -3.32
CA ALA A 167 14.77 -17.49 -3.70
C ALA A 167 14.29 -17.67 -5.15
N GLY A 168 13.25 -16.93 -5.56
CA GLY A 168 12.77 -16.93 -6.95
C GLY A 168 13.83 -16.44 -7.95
N ILE A 169 14.57 -15.38 -7.60
CA ILE A 169 15.70 -14.90 -8.42
C ILE A 169 16.82 -15.94 -8.46
N ALA A 170 17.14 -16.59 -7.34
CA ALA A 170 18.16 -17.63 -7.29
C ALA A 170 17.77 -18.85 -8.13
N ALA A 171 16.52 -19.29 -8.05
CA ALA A 171 15.97 -20.35 -8.89
C ALA A 171 16.02 -19.98 -10.38
N ALA A 172 15.58 -18.76 -10.74
CA ALA A 172 15.66 -18.27 -12.12
C ALA A 172 17.09 -18.11 -12.64
N LYS A 173 18.08 -17.87 -11.76
CA LYS A 173 19.51 -17.85 -12.10
C LYS A 173 20.10 -19.25 -12.26
N ALA A 174 19.62 -20.23 -11.50
CA ALA A 174 20.09 -21.61 -11.53
C ALA A 174 19.50 -22.39 -12.72
N ASP A 175 18.26 -22.08 -13.09
CA ASP A 175 17.55 -22.63 -14.25
C ASP A 175 18.06 -21.98 -15.56
N LYS A 176 19.29 -22.34 -15.94
CA LYS A 176 19.97 -21.85 -17.15
C LYS A 176 19.28 -22.29 -18.46
N ASP A 177 18.44 -23.32 -18.40
CA ASP A 177 17.81 -23.92 -19.58
C ASP A 177 16.57 -23.14 -20.08
N ARG A 178 16.08 -22.14 -19.35
CA ARG A 178 14.91 -21.32 -19.74
C ARG A 178 15.20 -19.86 -20.11
N GLY A 179 16.46 -19.42 -20.11
CA GLY A 179 16.83 -18.07 -20.56
C GLY A 179 16.14 -16.90 -19.82
N ALA A 180 15.51 -17.16 -18.66
CA ALA A 180 14.56 -16.24 -18.05
C ALA A 180 15.20 -15.07 -17.27
N TYR A 181 16.48 -15.18 -16.89
CA TYR A 181 17.21 -14.14 -16.16
C TYR A 181 18.50 -13.73 -16.88
N LEU A 182 18.40 -12.77 -17.80
CA LEU A 182 19.53 -12.23 -18.58
C LEU A 182 20.17 -10.98 -17.95
N GLY A 183 19.72 -10.58 -16.76
CA GLY A 183 20.20 -9.38 -16.06
C GLY A 183 19.61 -8.07 -16.61
N ARG A 184 20.38 -6.98 -16.60
CA ARG A 184 19.96 -5.69 -17.20
C ARG A 184 20.38 -5.69 -18.68
N LYS A 185 19.43 -5.42 -19.58
CA LYS A 185 19.73 -5.24 -21.01
C LYS A 185 20.84 -4.20 -21.20
N PRO A 186 21.92 -4.51 -21.95
CA PRO A 186 22.96 -3.55 -22.29
C PRO A 186 22.38 -2.29 -22.94
N SER A 187 23.01 -1.14 -22.67
CA SER A 187 22.62 0.15 -23.23
C SER A 187 23.21 0.42 -24.63
N TYR A 188 23.81 -0.59 -25.25
CA TYR A 188 24.53 -0.51 -26.52
C TYR A 188 24.16 -1.72 -27.38
N ASP A 189 24.17 -1.53 -28.69
CA ASP A 189 24.01 -2.61 -29.67
C ASP A 189 25.35 -3.13 -30.19
N ARG A 190 25.29 -4.11 -31.10
CA ARG A 190 26.45 -4.74 -31.74
C ARG A 190 27.31 -3.75 -32.51
N LYS A 191 26.68 -2.81 -33.22
CA LYS A 191 27.38 -1.82 -34.05
C LYS A 191 28.13 -0.83 -33.16
N GLN A 192 27.49 -0.37 -32.09
CA GLN A 192 28.08 0.52 -31.11
C GLN A 192 29.22 -0.15 -30.35
N LEU A 193 29.10 -1.44 -30.00
CA LEU A 193 30.19 -2.19 -29.37
C LEU A 193 31.43 -2.24 -30.28
N ASN A 194 31.24 -2.60 -31.55
CA ASN A 194 32.33 -2.69 -32.53
C ASN A 194 32.98 -1.31 -32.75
N ALA A 195 32.17 -0.26 -32.95
CA ALA A 195 32.67 1.10 -33.12
C ALA A 195 33.51 1.59 -31.92
N VAL A 196 33.09 1.25 -30.69
CA VAL A 196 33.90 1.55 -29.49
C VAL A 196 35.22 0.78 -29.50
N GLN A 197 35.21 -0.50 -29.85
CA GLN A 197 36.43 -1.33 -29.89
C GLN A 197 37.42 -0.84 -30.96
N ASP A 198 36.93 -0.51 -32.15
CA ASP A 198 37.74 0.00 -33.27
C ASP A 198 38.38 1.35 -32.91
N MET A 199 37.61 2.29 -32.36
CA MET A 199 38.13 3.59 -31.96
C MET A 199 39.11 3.50 -30.78
N LEU A 200 38.90 2.57 -29.84
CA LEU A 200 39.87 2.29 -28.77
C LEU A 200 41.17 1.72 -29.35
N ALA A 201 41.10 0.85 -30.36
CA ALA A 201 42.27 0.30 -31.04
C ALA A 201 43.07 1.38 -31.80
N MET A 202 42.39 2.41 -32.31
CA MET A 202 43.01 3.59 -32.93
C MET A 202 43.56 4.62 -31.91
N GLY A 203 43.43 4.36 -30.60
CA GLY A 203 43.93 5.24 -29.55
C GLY A 203 43.04 6.47 -29.26
N ALA A 204 41.79 6.48 -29.71
CA ALA A 204 40.87 7.60 -29.49
C ALA A 204 40.51 7.77 -28.01
N GLY A 205 40.27 9.02 -27.59
CA GLY A 205 39.95 9.35 -26.21
C GLY A 205 38.52 8.96 -25.82
N THR A 206 38.30 8.55 -24.56
CA THR A 206 36.96 8.13 -24.06
C THR A 206 35.83 9.14 -24.33
N SER A 207 36.14 10.45 -24.29
CA SER A 207 35.16 11.51 -24.56
C SER A 207 34.81 11.64 -26.05
N GLU A 208 35.76 11.36 -26.94
CA GLU A 208 35.58 11.38 -28.39
C GLU A 208 34.72 10.20 -28.83
N ILE A 209 35.04 9.00 -28.32
CA ILE A 209 34.29 7.78 -28.58
C ILE A 209 32.84 7.89 -28.09
N ALA A 210 32.63 8.47 -26.90
CA ALA A 210 31.28 8.71 -26.35
C ALA A 210 30.43 9.61 -27.27
N LYS A 211 31.03 10.67 -27.83
CA LYS A 211 30.35 11.56 -28.78
C LYS A 211 30.03 10.86 -30.10
N ALA A 212 30.96 10.08 -30.63
CA ALA A 212 30.80 9.38 -31.91
C ALA A 212 29.76 8.24 -31.84
N THR A 213 29.67 7.54 -30.70
CA THR A 213 28.81 6.35 -30.53
C THR A 213 27.46 6.67 -29.88
N GLY A 214 27.28 7.89 -29.33
CA GLY A 214 26.11 8.28 -28.55
C GLY A 214 26.02 7.60 -27.18
N LEU A 215 27.08 6.92 -26.74
CA LEU A 215 27.13 6.22 -25.46
C LEU A 215 27.66 7.12 -24.35
N THR A 216 27.28 6.84 -23.10
CA THR A 216 27.87 7.54 -21.96
C THR A 216 29.36 7.20 -21.84
N ARG A 217 30.17 8.14 -21.33
CA ARG A 217 31.59 7.90 -21.05
C ARG A 217 31.81 6.68 -20.14
N GLN A 218 30.91 6.45 -19.18
CA GLN A 218 30.96 5.28 -18.29
C GLN A 218 30.76 3.96 -19.05
N THR A 219 29.87 3.94 -20.04
CA THR A 219 29.68 2.78 -20.91
C THR A 219 30.93 2.50 -21.75
N VAL A 220 31.55 3.53 -22.33
CA VAL A 220 32.80 3.41 -23.10
C VAL A 220 33.94 2.87 -22.24
N ILE A 221 34.13 3.42 -21.03
CA ILE A 221 35.13 2.93 -20.07
C ILE A 221 34.88 1.47 -19.69
N ARG A 222 33.62 1.08 -19.47
CA ARG A 222 33.25 -0.30 -19.14
C ARG A 222 33.55 -1.27 -20.28
N ILE A 223 33.29 -0.88 -21.53
CA ILE A 223 33.63 -1.68 -22.72
C ILE A 223 35.15 -1.82 -22.84
N GLY A 224 35.91 -0.73 -22.69
CA GLY A 224 37.38 -0.78 -22.78
C GLY A 224 38.04 -1.58 -21.66
N LYS A 225 37.47 -1.59 -20.46
CA LYS A 225 38.00 -2.35 -19.31
C LYS A 225 37.85 -3.86 -19.48
N ASP A 226 36.76 -4.32 -20.11
CA ASP A 226 36.49 -5.74 -20.31
C ASP A 226 35.67 -5.98 -21.60
N PRO A 227 36.35 -5.98 -22.77
CA PRO A 227 35.70 -6.13 -24.07
C PRO A 227 35.03 -7.51 -24.25
N VAL A 228 35.62 -8.56 -23.67
CA VAL A 228 35.14 -9.94 -23.80
C VAL A 228 33.84 -10.14 -23.01
N LYS A 229 33.78 -9.64 -21.78
CA LYS A 229 32.56 -9.74 -20.96
C LYS A 229 31.42 -8.90 -21.52
N THR A 230 31.73 -7.73 -22.08
CA THR A 230 30.72 -6.85 -22.68
C THR A 230 30.13 -7.43 -23.97
N ASP A 231 30.93 -8.12 -24.77
CA ASP A 231 30.50 -8.94 -25.92
C ASP A 231 29.61 -10.11 -25.49
N GLN A 232 30.05 -10.91 -24.50
CA GLN A 232 29.27 -12.04 -23.98
C GLN A 232 27.91 -11.60 -23.42
N THR A 233 27.88 -10.47 -22.69
CA THR A 233 26.62 -9.91 -22.17
C THR A 233 25.70 -9.50 -23.32
N LEU A 234 26.23 -8.93 -24.41
CA LEU A 234 25.41 -8.55 -25.56
C LEU A 234 24.83 -9.77 -26.29
N LYS A 235 25.65 -10.83 -26.49
CA LYS A 235 25.23 -12.10 -27.11
C LYS A 235 24.09 -12.79 -26.35
N GLN A 236 24.05 -12.65 -25.02
CA GLN A 236 22.96 -13.18 -24.19
C GLN A 236 21.60 -12.51 -24.47
N TRP A 237 21.60 -11.29 -25.01
CA TRP A 237 20.40 -10.51 -25.33
C TRP A 237 20.07 -10.46 -26.82
N GLU A 238 20.97 -10.92 -27.69
CA GLU A 238 20.69 -11.13 -29.10
C GLU A 238 19.77 -12.36 -29.23
N PRO A 239 18.69 -12.31 -30.03
CA PRO A 239 17.85 -13.48 -30.24
C PRO A 239 18.73 -14.60 -30.80
N GLN A 240 18.94 -15.65 -29.99
CA GLN A 240 19.52 -16.90 -30.48
C GLN A 240 18.60 -17.38 -31.57
N GLY A 241 19.11 -17.54 -32.79
CA GLY A 241 18.32 -17.83 -33.99
C GLY A 241 17.28 -18.91 -33.72
N TYR A 242 16.04 -18.47 -33.47
CA TYR A 242 14.87 -19.32 -33.54
C TYR A 242 14.47 -19.28 -35.00
N ASP A 243 14.67 -20.42 -35.64
CA ASP A 243 14.30 -20.72 -37.01
C ASP A 243 12.90 -20.17 -37.35
N MET A 244 12.84 -19.19 -38.26
CA MET A 244 11.59 -18.59 -38.75
C MET A 244 10.85 -19.50 -39.75
N GLN A 245 11.10 -20.82 -39.76
CA GLN A 245 10.48 -21.76 -40.71
C GLN A 245 9.35 -22.63 -40.13
N ARG A 246 8.90 -22.42 -38.88
CA ARG A 246 7.62 -22.98 -38.41
C ARG A 246 6.55 -21.90 -38.32
N ASN A 247 6.02 -21.52 -39.48
CA ASN A 247 4.63 -21.10 -39.70
C ASN A 247 4.41 -21.03 -41.21
N GLY A 248 4.64 -22.16 -41.87
CA GLY A 248 4.02 -22.51 -43.13
C GLY A 248 3.16 -23.73 -42.87
N GLU A 249 1.92 -23.69 -43.37
CA GLU A 249 0.93 -24.78 -43.49
C GLU A 249 -0.15 -24.87 -42.40
N VAL A 250 -1.30 -24.31 -42.82
CA VAL A 250 -2.73 -24.72 -42.64
C VAL A 250 -3.31 -24.83 -41.24
#